data_AF-A0A963SDN9-F1
#
_entry.id   AF-A0A963SDN9-F1
#
_cell.length_a   1.000
_cell.length_b   1.000
_cell.length_c   1.000
_cell.angle_alpha   90.00
_cell.angle_beta   90.00
_cell.angle_gamma   90.00
#
_symmetry.space_group_name_H-M   'P 1'
#
loop_
_entity.id
_entity.type
_entity.pdbx_description
1 polymer ?
#
loop_
_entity_poly.entity_id
_entity_poly.type
_entity_poly.pdbx_seq_one_letter_code
_entity_poly.pdbx_strand_id
1 'polypeptide(L)'
;MKAPATLAIMVISAPLIVGCAQSSADYPSLAIRDFERVQGSFDAPDAQPVVAPAPLPEEKSARIAALRDQLGAAHSRFMAEAPSARSAVRAAAGTTVGDDRWGTAQVALASLDSQRSQAAEVLADFDLLFADTTLAFEQREDVGKARNEAEARLREEDAILAELRGAID
;
A
#
# COMPACT_ATOMS: atom_id res chain seq x y z
N MET A 1 -22.84 35.62 -77.56
CA MET A 1 -24.04 35.05 -76.92
C MET A 1 -23.83 33.54 -76.75
N LYS A 2 -23.35 33.12 -75.58
CA LYS A 2 -23.18 31.73 -75.16
C LYS A 2 -23.41 31.68 -73.64
N ALA A 3 -24.64 31.40 -73.23
CA ALA A 3 -24.90 30.60 -72.04
C ALA A 3 -25.26 29.18 -72.57
N PRO A 4 -25.23 28.07 -71.82
CA PRO A 4 -25.14 27.92 -70.36
C PRO A 4 -24.34 26.64 -69.93
N ALA A 5 -23.09 26.75 -69.48
CA ALA A 5 -22.38 25.58 -68.92
C ALA A 5 -22.34 25.59 -67.40
N THR A 6 -22.27 26.77 -66.79
CA THR A 6 -22.03 26.92 -65.35
C THR A 6 -23.31 26.79 -64.51
N LEU A 7 -24.49 27.11 -65.07
CA LEU A 7 -25.77 26.95 -64.37
C LEU A 7 -26.22 25.48 -64.31
N ALA A 8 -25.81 24.65 -65.27
CA ALA A 8 -26.14 23.23 -65.31
C ALA A 8 -25.42 22.43 -64.21
N ILE A 9 -24.20 22.84 -63.84
CA ILE A 9 -23.40 22.14 -62.82
C ILE A 9 -23.99 22.33 -61.41
N MET A 10 -24.54 23.50 -61.10
CA MET A 10 -25.10 23.79 -59.77
C MET A 10 -26.47 23.14 -59.51
N VAL A 11 -27.25 22.86 -60.56
CA VAL A 11 -28.56 22.18 -60.44
C VAL A 11 -28.39 20.66 -60.28
N ILE A 12 -27.31 20.07 -60.80
CA ILE A 12 -27.06 18.62 -60.73
C ILE A 12 -26.56 18.17 -59.34
N SER A 13 -26.00 19.08 -58.52
CA SER A 13 -25.45 18.73 -57.20
C SER A 13 -26.48 18.70 -56.07
N ALA A 14 -27.68 19.24 -56.27
CA ALA A 14 -28.70 19.36 -55.22
C ALA A 14 -29.33 18.03 -54.70
N PRO A 15 -29.47 16.92 -55.47
CA PRO A 15 -30.13 15.73 -54.95
C PRO A 15 -29.20 14.83 -54.11
N LEU A 16 -27.90 15.09 -54.06
CA LEU A 16 -26.93 14.20 -53.38
C LEU A 16 -26.91 14.33 -51.85
N ILE A 17 -27.64 15.28 -51.27
CA ILE A 17 -27.65 15.53 -49.81
C ILE A 17 -28.96 15.05 -49.13
N VAL A 18 -29.94 14.57 -49.89
CA VAL A 18 -31.25 14.12 -49.34
C VAL A 18 -31.19 12.72 -48.71
N GLY A 19 -30.10 11.97 -48.90
CA GLY A 19 -29.94 10.61 -48.38
C GLY A 19 -29.80 10.48 -46.85
N CYS A 20 -29.48 11.56 -46.13
CA CYS A 20 -29.32 11.51 -44.67
C CYS A 20 -30.62 11.70 -43.87
N ALA A 21 -31.76 11.97 -44.54
CA ALA A 21 -33.06 12.20 -43.90
C ALA A 21 -34.20 11.44 -44.61
N GLN A 22 -33.91 10.26 -45.18
CA GLN A 22 -34.94 9.38 -45.72
C GLN A 22 -35.96 9.09 -44.61
N SER A 23 -37.23 9.44 -44.88
CA SER A 23 -38.32 9.38 -43.90
C SER A 23 -38.46 7.96 -43.34
N SER A 24 -38.91 7.89 -42.08
CA SER A 24 -39.00 6.72 -41.19
C SER A 24 -39.92 5.57 -41.66
N ALA A 25 -40.09 5.39 -42.97
CA ALA A 25 -40.83 4.27 -43.55
C ALA A 25 -39.81 3.19 -43.94
N ASP A 26 -39.94 2.04 -43.26
CA ASP A 26 -39.22 0.78 -43.50
C ASP A 26 -37.83 0.61 -42.87
N TYR A 27 -37.62 1.16 -41.68
CA TYR A 27 -36.58 0.60 -40.80
C TYR A 27 -37.08 -0.73 -40.20
N PRO A 28 -36.27 -1.79 -40.22
CA PRO A 28 -36.62 -3.04 -39.55
C PRO A 28 -36.82 -2.75 -38.06
N SER A 29 -37.84 -3.38 -37.48
CA SER A 29 -38.12 -3.27 -36.05
C SER A 29 -36.88 -3.63 -35.21
N LEU A 30 -36.58 -2.82 -34.20
CA LEU A 30 -35.61 -3.14 -33.13
C LEU A 30 -36.21 -4.08 -32.07
N ALA A 31 -37.47 -4.50 -32.22
CA ALA A 31 -38.01 -5.55 -31.38
C ALA A 31 -37.21 -6.83 -31.62
N ILE A 32 -36.81 -7.47 -30.52
CA ILE A 32 -36.20 -8.81 -30.54
C ILE A 32 -37.05 -9.74 -31.41
N ARG A 33 -36.43 -10.34 -32.42
CA ARG A 33 -37.09 -11.28 -33.35
C ARG A 33 -37.33 -12.61 -32.68
N ASP A 34 -38.33 -13.37 -33.15
CA ASP A 34 -38.67 -14.66 -32.52
C ASP A 34 -37.52 -15.67 -32.51
N PHE A 35 -36.70 -15.70 -33.56
CA PHE A 35 -35.52 -16.57 -33.61
C PHE A 35 -34.33 -16.06 -32.76
N GLU A 36 -34.37 -14.82 -32.28
CA GLU A 36 -33.40 -14.25 -31.34
C GLU A 36 -33.82 -14.48 -29.88
N ARG A 37 -35.07 -14.92 -29.64
CA ARG A 37 -35.54 -15.41 -28.33
C ARG A 37 -35.01 -16.82 -28.03
N VAL A 38 -33.72 -17.07 -28.24
CA VAL A 38 -33.06 -18.22 -27.65
C VAL A 38 -32.61 -17.80 -26.25
N GLN A 39 -33.47 -17.99 -25.27
CA GLN A 39 -33.06 -17.92 -23.87
C GLN A 39 -32.20 -19.15 -23.56
N GLY A 40 -30.88 -18.97 -23.56
CA GLY A 40 -29.99 -19.92 -22.91
C GLY A 40 -30.08 -19.68 -21.40
N SER A 41 -30.67 -20.61 -20.65
CA SER A 41 -30.41 -20.68 -19.22
C SER A 41 -29.04 -21.33 -19.05
N PHE A 42 -28.11 -20.61 -18.44
CA PHE A 42 -26.92 -21.24 -17.88
C PHE A 42 -27.24 -21.55 -16.43
N ASP A 43 -27.24 -22.83 -16.06
CA ASP A 43 -27.20 -23.18 -14.66
C ASP A 43 -25.88 -22.64 -14.11
N ALA A 44 -25.95 -21.86 -13.02
CA ALA A 44 -24.76 -21.51 -12.29
C ALA A 44 -24.09 -22.80 -11.84
N PRO A 45 -22.77 -22.97 -12.04
CA PRO A 45 -22.08 -24.13 -11.49
C PRO A 45 -22.33 -24.17 -9.98
N ASP A 46 -22.43 -25.38 -9.43
CA ASP A 46 -22.54 -25.57 -7.99
C ASP A 46 -21.48 -24.73 -7.27
N ALA A 47 -21.89 -24.10 -6.16
CA ALA A 47 -20.97 -23.30 -5.37
C ALA A 47 -19.74 -24.12 -5.01
N GLN A 48 -18.56 -23.69 -5.48
CA GLN A 48 -17.32 -24.35 -5.12
C GLN A 48 -17.12 -24.24 -3.60
N PRO A 49 -16.61 -25.29 -2.95
CA PRO A 49 -16.28 -25.22 -1.53
C PRO A 49 -15.33 -24.04 -1.28
N VAL A 50 -15.62 -23.23 -0.26
CA VAL A 50 -14.71 -22.18 0.18
C VAL A 50 -13.44 -22.86 0.69
N VAL A 51 -12.32 -22.63 0.00
CA VAL A 51 -11.02 -23.15 0.44
C VAL A 51 -10.56 -22.28 1.61
N ALA A 52 -10.38 -22.89 2.77
CA ALA A 52 -9.82 -22.22 3.95
C ALA A 52 -8.29 -22.25 3.92
N PRO A 53 -7.60 -21.23 4.48
CA PRO A 53 -6.15 -21.26 4.61
C PRO A 53 -5.65 -22.46 5.40
N ALA A 54 -4.50 -23.00 5.01
CA ALA A 54 -3.85 -24.07 5.75
C ALA A 54 -3.41 -23.59 7.15
N PRO A 55 -3.33 -24.48 8.15
CA PRO A 55 -2.72 -24.15 9.44
C PRO A 55 -1.29 -23.63 9.27
N LEU A 56 -0.88 -22.71 10.13
CA LEU A 56 0.48 -22.18 10.13
C LEU A 56 1.48 -23.32 10.47
N PRO A 57 2.53 -23.53 9.65
CA PRO A 57 3.57 -24.51 9.95
C PRO A 57 4.32 -24.20 11.25
N GLU A 58 4.68 -25.24 12.01
CA GLU A 58 5.43 -25.14 13.27
C GLU A 58 6.76 -24.36 13.12
N GLU A 59 7.44 -24.51 11.97
CA GLU A 59 8.66 -23.75 11.67
C GLU A 59 8.41 -22.24 11.66
N LYS A 60 7.31 -21.79 11.04
CA LYS A 60 6.95 -20.37 10.99
C LYS A 60 6.52 -19.88 12.37
N SER A 61 5.78 -20.68 13.12
CA SER A 61 5.44 -20.39 14.53
C SER A 61 6.69 -20.20 15.38
N ALA A 62 7.68 -21.07 15.24
CA ALA A 62 8.97 -20.95 15.93
C ALA A 62 9.76 -19.70 15.48
N ARG A 63 9.72 -19.38 14.18
CA ARG A 63 10.34 -18.14 13.65
C ARG A 63 9.68 -16.89 14.24
N ILE A 64 8.35 -16.85 14.36
CA ILE A 64 7.64 -15.74 15.01
C ILE A 64 8.12 -15.56 16.45
N ALA A 65 8.25 -16.65 17.22
CA ALA A 65 8.72 -16.59 18.59
C ALA A 65 10.15 -16.04 18.68
N ALA A 66 11.07 -16.54 17.84
CA ALA A 66 12.45 -16.07 17.80
C ALA A 66 12.55 -14.56 17.43
N LEU A 67 11.76 -14.10 16.47
CA LEU A 67 11.71 -12.69 16.09
C LEU A 67 11.12 -11.82 17.22
N ARG A 68 10.13 -12.31 17.97
CA ARG A 68 9.59 -11.61 19.15
C ARG A 68 10.66 -11.43 20.23
N ASP A 69 11.48 -12.45 20.47
CA ASP A 69 12.57 -12.35 21.43
C ASP A 69 13.64 -11.34 20.98
N GLN A 70 13.99 -11.35 19.69
CA GLN A 70 14.94 -10.39 19.11
C GLN A 70 14.42 -8.95 19.19
N LEU A 71 13.16 -8.72 18.82
CA LEU A 71 12.50 -7.43 18.96
C LEU A 71 12.48 -6.97 20.43
N GLY A 72 12.14 -7.88 21.34
CA GLY A 72 12.16 -7.62 22.78
C GLY A 72 13.53 -7.16 23.25
N ALA A 73 14.60 -7.87 22.86
CA ALA A 73 15.97 -7.53 23.22
C ALA A 73 16.44 -6.20 22.60
N ALA A 74 16.11 -5.91 21.34
CA ALA A 74 16.41 -4.61 20.71
C ALA A 74 15.71 -3.46 21.43
N HIS A 75 14.41 -3.60 21.67
CA HIS A 75 13.61 -2.59 22.37
C HIS A 75 14.08 -2.36 23.81
N SER A 76 14.41 -3.42 24.55
CA SER A 76 14.95 -3.28 25.91
C SER A 76 16.31 -2.55 25.93
N ARG A 77 17.17 -2.75 24.93
CA ARG A 77 18.44 -2.00 24.80
C ARG A 77 18.18 -0.52 24.54
N PHE A 78 17.28 -0.19 23.60
CA PHE A 78 16.86 1.19 23.36
C PHE A 78 16.36 1.85 24.65
N MET A 79 15.44 1.18 25.36
CA MET A 79 14.85 1.71 26.59
C MET A 79 15.86 1.86 27.73
N ALA A 80 16.86 0.98 27.80
CA ALA A 80 17.94 1.09 28.77
C ALA A 80 18.88 2.29 28.49
N GLU A 81 19.12 2.61 27.22
CA GLU A 81 19.97 3.75 26.81
C GLU A 81 19.24 5.10 26.90
N ALA A 82 17.92 5.12 26.71
CA ALA A 82 17.12 6.34 26.61
C ALA A 82 17.28 7.33 27.79
N PRO A 83 17.38 6.93 29.07
CA PRO A 83 17.61 7.85 30.18
C PRO A 83 18.95 8.60 30.10
N SER A 84 20.00 7.93 29.61
CA SER A 84 21.33 8.54 29.46
C SER A 84 21.34 9.57 28.32
N ALA A 85 20.71 9.25 27.19
CA ALA A 85 20.51 10.17 26.09
C ALA A 85 19.68 11.40 26.51
N ARG A 86 18.59 11.19 27.26
CA ARG A 86 17.79 12.26 27.89
C ARG A 86 18.67 13.19 28.74
N SER A 87 19.59 12.64 29.52
CA SER A 87 20.50 13.43 30.34
C SER A 87 21.50 14.23 29.50
N ALA A 88 22.08 13.62 28.46
CA ALA A 88 23.02 14.28 27.56
C ALA A 88 22.36 15.44 26.81
N VAL A 89 21.17 15.21 26.25
CA VAL A 89 20.37 16.24 25.55
C VAL A 89 20.04 17.40 26.48
N ARG A 90 19.58 17.14 27.72
CA ARG A 90 19.33 18.21 28.70
C ARG A 90 20.59 19.01 29.04
N ALA A 91 21.75 18.36 29.13
CA ALA A 91 23.01 19.05 29.42
C ALA A 91 23.51 19.91 28.25
N ALA A 92 23.10 19.57 27.01
CA ALA A 92 23.40 20.32 25.81
C ALA A 92 22.41 21.48 25.55
N ALA A 93 21.36 21.63 26.34
CA ALA A 93 20.38 22.70 26.16
C ALA A 93 21.05 24.09 26.19
N GLY A 94 20.81 24.90 25.14
CA GLY A 94 21.36 26.24 25.00
C GLY A 94 22.85 26.29 24.61
N THR A 95 23.47 25.15 24.29
CA THR A 95 24.83 25.10 23.73
C THR A 95 24.81 25.32 22.22
N THR A 96 25.97 25.61 21.64
CA THR A 96 26.14 25.85 20.20
C THR A 96 26.84 24.68 19.53
N VAL A 97 26.69 24.58 18.20
CA VAL A 97 27.45 23.62 17.40
C VAL A 97 28.94 23.87 17.61
N GLY A 98 29.66 22.84 18.06
CA GLY A 98 31.09 22.91 18.42
C GLY A 98 31.36 22.83 19.92
N ASP A 99 30.33 22.94 20.78
CA ASP A 99 30.45 22.64 22.20
C ASP A 99 30.52 21.12 22.45
N ASP A 100 31.40 20.68 23.35
CA ASP A 100 31.58 19.25 23.69
C ASP A 100 30.27 18.60 24.18
N ARG A 101 29.43 19.38 24.87
CA ARG A 101 28.12 18.91 25.37
C ARG A 101 27.14 18.64 24.23
N TRP A 102 27.12 19.51 23.22
CA TRP A 102 26.34 19.29 22.00
C TRP A 102 26.81 18.03 21.29
N GLY A 103 28.13 17.87 21.09
CA GLY A 103 28.71 16.68 20.48
C GLY A 103 28.36 15.39 21.23
N THR A 104 28.41 15.42 22.56
CA THR A 104 28.04 14.29 23.42
C THR A 104 26.57 13.89 23.24
N ALA A 105 25.67 14.87 23.16
CA ALA A 105 24.25 14.62 22.93
C ALA A 105 23.98 14.02 21.54
N GLN A 106 24.68 14.50 20.49
CA GLN A 106 24.57 13.93 19.15
C GLN A 106 25.01 12.46 19.10
N VAL A 107 26.11 12.12 19.79
CA VAL A 107 26.57 10.72 19.89
C VAL A 107 25.54 9.86 20.62
N ALA A 108 24.94 10.36 21.70
CA ALA A 108 23.91 9.63 22.43
C ALA A 108 22.64 9.41 21.58
N LEU A 109 22.21 10.41 20.80
CA LEU A 109 21.11 10.28 19.86
C LEU A 109 21.42 9.26 18.75
N ALA A 110 22.63 9.26 18.22
CA ALA A 110 23.06 8.28 17.22
C ALA A 110 23.07 6.84 17.78
N SER A 111 23.44 6.66 19.05
CA SER A 111 23.35 5.36 19.73
C SER A 111 21.90 4.86 19.75
N LEU A 112 20.96 5.71 20.16
CA LEU A 112 19.53 5.36 20.15
C LEU A 112 19.01 5.04 18.75
N ASP A 113 19.41 5.81 17.73
CA ASP A 113 19.02 5.57 16.34
C ASP A 113 19.53 4.21 15.83
N SER A 114 20.74 3.80 16.27
CA SER A 114 21.29 2.48 15.98
C SER A 114 20.51 1.36 16.66
N GLN A 115 20.06 1.54 17.92
CA GLN A 115 19.20 0.55 18.58
C GLN A 115 17.82 0.45 17.91
N ARG A 116 17.23 1.59 17.56
CA ARG A 116 15.95 1.66 16.83
C ARG A 116 16.04 0.98 15.46
N SER A 117 17.17 1.15 14.77
CA SER A 117 17.43 0.49 13.48
C SER A 117 17.44 -1.04 13.61
N GLN A 118 18.05 -1.58 14.67
CA GLN A 118 18.01 -3.03 14.94
C GLN A 118 16.58 -3.54 15.19
N ALA A 119 15.73 -2.77 15.88
CA ALA A 119 14.32 -3.13 16.03
C ALA A 119 13.56 -3.09 14.69
N ALA A 120 13.90 -2.13 13.82
CA ALA A 120 13.31 -1.98 12.49
C ALA A 120 13.66 -3.13 11.53
N GLU A 121 14.88 -3.66 11.62
CA GLU A 121 15.28 -4.87 10.89
C GLU A 121 14.39 -6.06 11.26
N VAL A 122 14.06 -6.23 12.54
CA VAL A 122 13.14 -7.29 12.99
C VAL A 122 11.71 -7.08 12.46
N LEU A 123 11.23 -5.84 12.36
CA LEU A 123 9.94 -5.54 11.70
C LEU A 123 9.97 -5.95 10.22
N ALA A 124 11.05 -5.67 9.50
CA ALA A 124 11.19 -6.08 8.10
C ALA A 124 11.17 -7.62 7.96
N ASP A 125 11.79 -8.35 8.89
CA ASP A 125 11.71 -9.80 8.95
C ASP A 125 10.27 -10.31 9.19
N PHE A 126 9.48 -9.63 10.03
CA PHE A 126 8.06 -9.93 10.19
C PHE A 126 7.25 -9.65 8.92
N ASP A 127 7.55 -8.58 8.20
CA ASP A 127 6.90 -8.25 6.93
C ASP A 127 7.16 -9.33 5.86
N LEU A 128 8.41 -9.81 5.77
CA LEU A 128 8.79 -10.92 4.88
C LEU A 128 8.04 -12.21 5.25
N LEU A 129 8.00 -12.56 6.53
CA LEU A 129 7.29 -13.74 6.99
C LEU A 129 5.78 -13.64 6.75
N PHE A 130 5.20 -12.46 6.91
CA PHE A 130 3.78 -12.21 6.62
C PHE A 130 3.47 -12.37 5.14
N ALA A 131 4.33 -11.84 4.27
CA ALA A 131 4.20 -12.00 2.82
C ALA A 131 4.30 -13.48 2.41
N ASP A 132 5.30 -14.20 2.91
CA ASP A 132 5.49 -15.63 2.63
C ASP A 132 4.29 -16.48 3.11
N THR A 133 3.81 -16.24 4.32
CA THR A 133 2.60 -16.91 4.87
C THR A 133 1.36 -16.62 4.03
N THR A 134 1.23 -15.40 3.53
CA THR A 134 0.11 -15.00 2.66
C THR A 134 0.18 -15.71 1.30
N LEU A 135 1.36 -15.77 0.69
CA LEU A 135 1.58 -16.41 -0.61
C LEU A 135 1.40 -17.94 -0.54
N ALA A 136 1.73 -18.55 0.60
CA ALA A 136 1.51 -19.97 0.86
C ALA A 136 0.03 -20.33 1.15
N PHE A 137 -0.86 -19.34 1.22
CA PHE A 137 -2.26 -19.50 1.62
C PHE A 137 -2.42 -20.19 3.00
N GLU A 138 -1.64 -19.72 3.97
CA GLU A 138 -1.64 -20.18 5.35
C GLU A 138 -2.32 -19.17 6.28
N GLN A 139 -2.74 -19.62 7.46
CA GLN A 139 -3.25 -18.76 8.53
C GLN A 139 -2.17 -17.76 8.97
N ARG A 140 -2.50 -16.46 8.92
CA ARG A 140 -1.54 -15.34 9.05
C ARG A 140 -1.82 -14.44 10.25
N GLU A 141 -2.80 -14.79 11.07
CA GLU A 141 -3.27 -14.00 12.20
C GLU A 141 -2.13 -13.76 13.21
N ASP A 142 -1.33 -14.77 13.49
CA ASP A 142 -0.28 -14.68 14.51
C ASP A 142 0.93 -13.86 14.07
N VAL A 143 1.34 -13.99 12.81
CA VAL A 143 2.38 -13.11 12.23
C VAL A 143 1.87 -11.67 12.11
N GLY A 144 0.60 -11.47 11.77
CA GLY A 144 -0.03 -10.15 11.76
C GLY A 144 -0.04 -9.47 13.13
N LYS A 145 -0.35 -10.21 14.21
CA LYS A 145 -0.26 -9.69 15.59
C LYS A 145 1.17 -9.31 15.95
N ALA A 146 2.15 -10.19 15.66
CA ALA A 146 3.55 -9.93 15.96
C ALA A 146 4.08 -8.67 15.22
N ARG A 147 3.67 -8.49 13.97
CA ARG A 147 3.98 -7.29 13.18
C ARG A 147 3.39 -6.02 13.81
N ASN A 148 2.13 -6.05 14.24
CA ASN A 148 1.50 -4.91 14.93
C ASN A 148 2.19 -4.59 16.27
N GLU A 149 2.64 -5.60 17.01
CA GLU A 149 3.43 -5.45 18.24
C GLU A 149 4.77 -4.75 17.94
N ALA A 150 5.46 -5.16 16.87
CA ALA A 150 6.71 -4.53 16.42
C ALA A 150 6.51 -3.06 16.03
N GLU A 151 5.50 -2.76 15.21
CA GLU A 151 5.15 -1.39 14.83
C GLU A 151 4.84 -0.51 16.05
N ALA A 152 4.15 -1.05 17.06
CA ALA A 152 3.83 -0.31 18.27
C ALA A 152 5.09 0.10 19.06
N ARG A 153 6.05 -0.82 19.20
CA ARG A 153 7.33 -0.53 19.88
C ARG A 153 8.16 0.49 19.10
N LEU A 154 8.25 0.34 17.78
CA LEU A 154 8.97 1.29 16.93
C LEU A 154 8.35 2.70 17.01
N ARG A 155 7.02 2.82 17.06
CA ARG A 155 6.35 4.12 17.29
C ARG A 155 6.71 4.75 18.63
N GLU A 156 6.86 3.95 19.68
CA GLU A 156 7.29 4.43 20.99
C GLU A 156 8.74 4.94 20.96
N GLU A 157 9.65 4.17 20.34
CA GLU A 157 11.04 4.56 20.15
C GLU A 157 11.17 5.85 19.31
N ASP A 158 10.40 5.95 18.22
CA ASP A 158 10.35 7.13 17.36
C ASP A 158 9.84 8.36 18.11
N ALA A 159 8.83 8.21 18.96
CA ALA A 159 8.32 9.31 19.79
C ALA A 159 9.40 9.83 20.75
N ILE A 160 10.17 8.93 21.36
CA ILE A 160 11.30 9.29 22.23
C ILE A 160 12.38 10.01 21.43
N LEU A 161 12.80 9.48 20.28
CA LEU A 161 13.81 10.14 19.43
C LEU A 161 13.35 11.52 18.96
N ALA A 162 12.08 11.67 18.58
CA ALA A 162 11.51 12.95 18.16
C ALA A 162 11.49 13.97 19.32
N GLU A 163 11.10 13.54 20.52
CA GLU A 163 11.15 14.38 21.74
C GLU A 163 12.58 14.90 21.99
N LEU A 164 13.58 14.01 21.90
CA LEU A 164 14.96 14.37 22.20
C LEU A 164 15.60 15.27 21.15
N ARG A 165 15.32 15.03 19.87
CA ARG A 165 15.81 15.88 18.77
C ARG A 165 15.25 17.29 18.89
N GLY A 166 13.95 17.41 19.14
CA GLY A 166 13.30 18.72 19.33
C GLY A 166 13.76 19.51 20.58
N ALA A 167 14.53 18.89 21.47
CA ALA A 167 15.08 19.57 22.66
C ALA A 167 16.52 20.09 22.47
N ILE A 168 17.20 19.71 21.38
CA ILE A 168 18.57 20.15 21.06
C ILE A 168 18.66 20.96 19.76
N ASP A 169 17.68 20.83 18.87
CA ASP A 169 17.48 21.71 17.70
C ASP A 169 17.13 23.14 18.12
#